data_AF-A0A8T3S490-F1
#
_entry.id   AF-A0A8T3S490-F1
#
_cell.length_a   1.000
_cell.length_b   1.000
_cell.length_c   1.000
_cell.angle_alpha   90.00
_cell.angle_beta   90.00
_cell.angle_gamma   90.00
#
_symmetry.space_group_name_H-M   'P 1'
#
loop_
_entity.id
_entity.type
_entity.pdbx_description
1 polymer ?
#
loop_
_entity_poly.entity_id
_entity_poly.type
_entity_poly.pdbx_seq_one_letter_code
_entity_poly.pdbx_strand_id
1 'polypeptide(L)'
;MAEVPSVEDLNALDAAGFAGVIGPLFERAPTFVTRLGEARPFESQDDLFDAARVIAREIPEADQIELLDAHPRIGADPTLVSDLSLGEQGDGHVSQAWVGEELIALNEAYESRFGFRFVVFVAGRPRVDIIPLLERSLRADRDEELRRALDDIVLIARDRMATLRGPHALPEELREVLALETSRWMIGESDRDGLIRAAHRLIEEGVESRPLLTLSLANQTEESDLAPIVARLMSEIGLEEWDAAQAGQLLALHAAASIVGGVSQPIDGARRIASVSDSPEFRELVRRWDLDVDARGGLDVEIRTAAVELFGEEQ
;
A
#
# COMPACT_ATOMS: atom_id res chain seq x y z
N MET A 1 -10.27 -10.03 0.53
CA MET A 1 -10.82 -9.46 -0.72
C MET A 1 -10.29 -10.31 -1.87
N ALA A 2 -11.07 -10.52 -2.95
CA ALA A 2 -10.55 -11.24 -4.10
C ALA A 2 -9.39 -10.43 -4.71
N GLU A 3 -8.23 -11.07 -4.83
CA GLU A 3 -7.01 -10.49 -5.41
C GLU A 3 -7.31 -10.05 -6.85
N VAL A 4 -7.00 -8.79 -7.20
CA VAL A 4 -7.19 -8.31 -8.57
C VAL A 4 -6.12 -8.98 -9.44
N PRO A 5 -6.50 -9.82 -10.42
CA PRO A 5 -5.55 -10.59 -11.23
C PRO A 5 -4.55 -9.70 -11.97
N SER A 6 -3.44 -10.31 -12.39
CA SER A 6 -2.47 -9.64 -13.27
C SER A 6 -3.12 -9.24 -14.60
N VAL A 7 -2.48 -8.35 -15.36
CA VAL A 7 -2.99 -7.99 -16.69
C VAL A 7 -2.97 -9.17 -17.66
N GLU A 8 -1.97 -10.06 -17.52
CA GLU A 8 -1.91 -11.31 -18.28
C GLU A 8 -3.11 -12.20 -17.98
N ASP A 9 -3.45 -12.38 -16.70
CA ASP A 9 -4.62 -13.16 -16.29
C ASP A 9 -5.92 -12.50 -16.78
N LEU A 10 -6.05 -11.18 -16.66
CA LEU A 10 -7.19 -10.42 -17.18
C LEU A 10 -7.39 -10.61 -18.68
N ASN A 11 -6.30 -10.71 -19.45
CA ASN A 11 -6.34 -10.98 -20.88
C ASN A 11 -6.83 -12.40 -21.20
N ALA A 12 -6.57 -13.37 -20.31
CA ALA A 12 -6.98 -14.76 -20.48
C ALA A 12 -8.42 -15.06 -20.04
N LEU A 13 -9.05 -14.16 -19.25
CA LEU A 13 -10.43 -14.33 -18.82
C LEU A 13 -11.43 -14.30 -19.99
N ASP A 14 -12.52 -15.05 -19.86
CA ASP A 14 -13.67 -14.86 -20.74
C ASP A 14 -14.35 -13.50 -20.48
N ALA A 15 -15.31 -13.13 -21.33
CA ALA A 15 -15.98 -11.83 -21.21
C ALA A 15 -16.69 -11.64 -19.85
N ALA A 16 -17.25 -12.71 -19.28
CA ALA A 16 -17.94 -12.67 -18.00
C ALA A 16 -16.95 -12.49 -16.83
N GLY A 17 -15.83 -13.21 -16.85
CA GLY A 17 -14.76 -13.10 -15.87
C GLY A 17 -14.11 -11.73 -15.87
N PHE A 18 -13.81 -11.19 -17.05
CA PHE A 18 -13.27 -9.83 -17.19
C PHE A 18 -14.26 -8.79 -16.62
N ALA A 19 -15.53 -8.89 -16.98
CA ALA A 19 -16.56 -7.99 -16.46
C ALA A 19 -16.75 -8.12 -14.95
N GLY A 20 -16.58 -9.32 -14.39
CA GLY A 20 -16.63 -9.54 -12.94
C GLY A 20 -15.51 -8.83 -12.17
N VAL A 21 -14.31 -8.73 -12.76
CA VAL A 21 -13.16 -8.06 -12.13
C VAL A 21 -13.16 -6.55 -12.37
N ILE A 22 -13.44 -6.12 -13.60
CA ILE A 22 -13.35 -4.71 -14.00
C ILE A 22 -14.64 -3.94 -13.70
N GLY A 23 -15.79 -4.62 -13.66
CA GLY A 23 -17.09 -4.03 -13.36
C GLY A 23 -17.13 -3.19 -12.07
N PRO A 24 -16.59 -3.69 -10.94
CA PRO A 24 -16.48 -2.91 -9.71
C PRO A 24 -15.68 -1.61 -9.85
N LEU A 25 -14.69 -1.55 -10.75
CA LEU A 25 -13.85 -0.35 -10.94
C LEU A 25 -14.62 0.81 -11.58
N PHE A 26 -15.58 0.51 -12.47
CA PHE A 26 -16.39 1.50 -13.19
C PHE A 26 -17.85 1.57 -12.72
N GLU A 27 -18.16 1.01 -11.54
CA GLU A 27 -19.45 1.04 -10.84
C GLU A 27 -20.72 1.20 -11.71
N ARG A 28 -21.43 0.09 -11.96
CA ARG A 28 -22.72 0.08 -12.68
C ARG A 28 -22.64 0.56 -14.14
N ALA A 29 -21.48 0.49 -14.79
CA ALA A 29 -21.30 0.79 -16.21
C ALA A 29 -21.03 -0.48 -17.08
N PRO A 30 -21.98 -1.43 -17.20
CA PRO A 30 -21.75 -2.70 -17.90
C PRO A 30 -21.41 -2.50 -19.39
N THR A 31 -22.05 -1.52 -20.05
CA THR A 31 -21.81 -1.19 -21.47
C THR A 31 -20.35 -0.80 -21.72
N PHE A 32 -19.81 0.06 -20.86
CA PHE A 32 -18.40 0.48 -20.95
C PHE A 32 -17.44 -0.67 -20.69
N VAL A 33 -17.71 -1.48 -19.65
CA VAL A 33 -16.89 -2.62 -19.27
C VAL A 33 -16.84 -3.67 -20.37
N THR A 34 -17.95 -3.93 -21.07
CA THR A 34 -17.97 -4.81 -22.24
C THR A 34 -17.05 -4.29 -23.35
N ARG A 35 -17.13 -3.01 -23.71
CA ARG A 35 -16.27 -2.40 -24.74
C ARG A 35 -14.80 -2.42 -24.38
N LEU A 36 -14.48 -2.13 -23.12
CA LEU A 36 -13.11 -2.24 -22.63
C LEU A 36 -12.61 -3.69 -22.74
N GLY A 37 -13.46 -4.68 -22.43
CA GLY A 37 -13.14 -6.09 -22.58
C GLY A 37 -12.89 -6.53 -24.03
N GLU A 38 -13.45 -5.83 -25.02
CA GLU A 38 -13.21 -6.06 -26.46
C GLU A 38 -11.89 -5.45 -26.96
N ALA A 39 -11.29 -4.52 -26.20
CA ALA A 39 -10.02 -3.88 -26.54
C ALA A 39 -8.78 -4.68 -26.14
N ARG A 40 -8.97 -5.81 -25.44
CA ARG A 40 -7.91 -6.75 -25.08
C ARG A 40 -7.21 -7.35 -26.32
N PRO A 41 -5.93 -7.75 -26.21
CA PRO A 41 -5.12 -7.80 -24.99
C PRO A 41 -4.47 -6.47 -24.64
N PHE A 42 -4.21 -6.26 -23.35
CA PHE A 42 -3.41 -5.14 -22.83
C PHE A 42 -1.98 -5.59 -22.50
N GLU A 43 -0.98 -4.76 -22.78
CA GLU A 43 0.44 -5.05 -22.51
C GLU A 43 0.80 -4.84 -21.04
N SER A 44 0.13 -3.90 -20.38
CA SER A 44 0.41 -3.51 -18.99
C SER A 44 -0.82 -2.90 -18.33
N GLN A 45 -0.72 -2.59 -17.04
CA GLN A 45 -1.80 -1.90 -16.34
C GLN A 45 -1.99 -0.47 -16.86
N ASP A 46 -0.89 0.21 -17.20
CA ASP A 46 -0.97 1.53 -17.80
C ASP A 46 -1.68 1.47 -19.16
N ASP A 47 -1.37 0.46 -19.98
CA ASP A 47 -2.04 0.24 -21.27
C ASP A 47 -3.55 -0.02 -21.11
N LEU A 48 -3.97 -0.80 -20.10
CA LEU A 48 -5.39 -0.99 -19.76
C LEU A 48 -6.10 0.36 -19.49
N PHE A 49 -5.51 1.23 -18.67
CA PHE A 49 -6.14 2.50 -18.30
C PHE A 49 -6.02 3.57 -19.40
N ASP A 50 -4.97 3.52 -20.22
CA ASP A 50 -4.85 4.36 -21.42
C ASP A 50 -5.90 3.97 -22.46
N ALA A 51 -6.10 2.67 -22.70
CA ALA A 51 -7.18 2.17 -23.55
C ALA A 51 -8.56 2.56 -22.99
N ALA A 52 -8.78 2.43 -21.67
CA ALA A 52 -10.03 2.86 -21.03
C ALA A 52 -10.29 4.35 -21.25
N ARG A 53 -9.28 5.21 -21.14
CA ARG A 53 -9.40 6.65 -21.41
C ARG A 53 -9.75 6.94 -22.86
N VAL A 54 -9.11 6.27 -23.81
CA VAL A 54 -9.43 6.44 -25.25
C VAL A 54 -10.87 6.02 -25.51
N ILE A 55 -11.27 4.83 -25.08
CA ILE A 55 -12.63 4.30 -25.27
C ILE A 55 -13.66 5.23 -24.62
N ALA A 56 -13.43 5.68 -23.39
CA ALA A 56 -14.36 6.57 -22.69
C ALA A 56 -14.64 7.86 -23.47
N ARG A 57 -13.66 8.38 -24.22
CA ARG A 57 -13.79 9.60 -25.03
C ARG A 57 -14.34 9.37 -26.44
N GLU A 58 -14.22 8.15 -26.96
CA GLU A 58 -14.59 7.83 -28.36
C GLU A 58 -15.94 7.12 -28.49
N ILE A 59 -16.47 6.55 -27.41
CA ILE A 59 -17.82 5.99 -27.40
C ILE A 59 -18.88 7.06 -27.69
N PRO A 60 -20.07 6.68 -28.20
CA PRO A 60 -21.17 7.61 -28.39
C PRO A 60 -21.46 8.42 -27.12
N GLU A 61 -21.75 9.71 -27.28
CA GLU A 61 -21.97 10.63 -26.15
C GLU A 61 -23.03 10.12 -25.15
N ALA A 62 -24.09 9.46 -25.63
CA ALA A 62 -25.10 8.85 -24.76
C ALA A 62 -24.49 7.82 -23.79
N ASP A 63 -23.52 7.04 -24.24
CA ASP A 63 -22.83 6.04 -23.43
C ASP A 63 -21.75 6.68 -22.53
N GLN A 64 -21.19 7.83 -22.95
CA GLN A 64 -20.33 8.65 -22.09
C GLN A 64 -21.12 9.18 -20.90
N ILE A 65 -22.32 9.70 -21.15
CA ILE A 65 -23.24 10.19 -20.12
C ILE A 65 -23.70 9.03 -19.23
N GLU A 66 -24.04 7.86 -19.80
CA GLU A 66 -24.37 6.66 -19.01
C GLU A 66 -23.23 6.28 -18.05
N LEU A 67 -21.99 6.29 -18.53
CA LEU A 67 -20.80 6.01 -17.72
C LEU A 67 -20.65 6.99 -16.55
N LEU A 68 -20.82 8.29 -16.80
CA LEU A 68 -20.75 9.31 -15.74
C LEU A 68 -21.92 9.23 -14.76
N ASP A 69 -23.13 8.99 -15.27
CA ASP A 69 -24.35 8.90 -14.46
C ASP A 69 -24.45 7.59 -13.67
N ALA A 70 -23.64 6.59 -14.01
CA ALA A 70 -23.48 5.39 -13.19
C ALA A 70 -22.73 5.69 -11.88
N HIS A 71 -21.90 6.74 -11.84
CA HIS A 71 -21.14 7.12 -10.66
C HIS A 71 -22.01 7.83 -9.60
N PRO A 72 -21.89 7.51 -8.31
CA PRO A 72 -22.61 8.22 -7.25
C PRO A 72 -22.29 9.73 -7.21
N ARG A 73 -23.25 10.54 -6.77
CA ARG A 73 -23.01 11.98 -6.54
C ARG A 73 -22.04 12.16 -5.37
N ILE A 74 -21.15 13.14 -5.50
CA ILE A 74 -20.35 13.54 -4.35
C ILE A 74 -21.23 14.21 -3.29
N GLY A 75 -21.10 13.77 -2.04
CA GLY A 75 -21.98 14.22 -0.94
C GLY A 75 -23.27 13.41 -0.81
N ALA A 76 -23.44 12.33 -1.58
CA ALA A 76 -24.53 11.38 -1.38
C ALA A 76 -24.49 10.75 0.04
N ASP A 77 -25.65 10.26 0.48
CA ASP A 77 -25.78 9.57 1.75
C ASP A 77 -24.78 8.40 1.82
N PRO A 78 -23.86 8.38 2.80
CA PRO A 78 -22.89 7.31 2.99
C PRO A 78 -23.52 5.91 3.03
N THR A 79 -24.76 5.78 3.50
CA THR A 79 -25.44 4.48 3.61
C THR A 79 -25.93 3.91 2.28
N LEU A 80 -25.88 4.70 1.20
CA LEU A 80 -26.41 4.35 -0.12
C LEU A 80 -25.33 4.14 -1.20
N VAL A 81 -24.05 4.22 -0.82
CA VAL A 81 -22.89 4.11 -1.72
C VAL A 81 -22.04 2.89 -1.37
N SER A 82 -21.24 2.41 -2.33
CA SER A 82 -20.33 1.27 -2.11
C SER A 82 -19.21 1.62 -1.13
N ASP A 83 -18.55 0.61 -0.53
CA ASP A 83 -17.39 0.83 0.33
C ASP A 83 -16.23 1.55 -0.40
N LEU A 84 -16.06 1.31 -1.71
CA LEU A 84 -15.08 2.02 -2.54
C LEU A 84 -15.43 3.50 -2.67
N SER A 85 -16.70 3.80 -2.98
CA SER A 85 -17.18 5.18 -3.11
C SER A 85 -17.20 5.93 -1.77
N LEU A 86 -17.41 5.23 -0.65
CA LEU A 86 -17.23 5.77 0.70
C LEU A 86 -15.80 6.20 0.96
N GLY A 87 -14.83 5.32 0.68
CA GLY A 87 -13.41 5.60 0.86
C GLY A 87 -12.92 6.77 0.01
N GLU A 88 -13.42 6.90 -1.23
CA GLU A 88 -13.11 8.01 -2.14
C GLU A 88 -13.49 9.36 -1.56
N GLN A 89 -14.69 9.49 -0.99
CA GLN A 89 -15.21 10.79 -0.54
C GLN A 89 -14.63 11.27 0.81
N GLY A 90 -13.74 10.48 1.41
CA GLY A 90 -13.05 10.74 2.67
C GLY A 90 -13.96 10.70 3.89
N ASP A 91 -13.43 10.20 5.01
CA ASP A 91 -14.08 10.34 6.32
C ASP A 91 -14.00 11.80 6.75
N GLY A 92 -15.01 12.57 6.35
CA GLY A 92 -15.20 13.94 6.77
C GLY A 92 -15.52 14.01 8.26
N HIS A 93 -14.49 13.91 9.11
CA HIS A 93 -14.52 14.37 10.49
C HIS A 93 -14.62 15.90 10.53
N VAL A 94 -15.72 16.47 10.04
CA VAL A 94 -16.52 17.55 10.63
C VAL A 94 -17.81 17.57 9.81
N SER A 95 -18.93 17.18 10.44
CA SER A 95 -20.28 17.46 9.94
C SER A 95 -20.49 18.97 9.94
N GLN A 96 -20.03 19.63 8.88
CA GLN A 96 -20.43 20.99 8.58
C GLN A 96 -21.65 20.87 7.67
N ALA A 97 -22.85 20.91 8.25
CA ALA A 97 -24.11 20.72 7.52
C ALA A 97 -24.20 21.55 6.22
N TRP A 98 -23.61 22.76 6.24
CA TRP A 98 -23.55 23.65 5.07
C TRP A 98 -22.78 23.05 3.88
N VAL A 99 -21.76 22.21 4.10
CA VAL A 99 -21.00 21.57 3.01
C VAL A 99 -21.89 20.60 2.22
N GLY A 100 -22.75 19.85 2.91
CA GLY A 100 -23.70 18.94 2.27
C GLY A 100 -24.74 19.69 1.45
N GLU A 101 -25.33 20.75 2.02
CA GLU A 101 -26.31 21.61 1.34
C GLU A 101 -25.70 22.29 0.10
N GLU A 102 -24.48 22.81 0.22
CA GLU A 102 -23.76 23.47 -0.89
C GLU A 102 -23.46 22.47 -2.02
N LEU A 103 -22.99 21.26 -1.69
CA LEU A 103 -22.73 20.23 -2.69
C LEU A 103 -24.02 19.79 -3.40
N ILE A 104 -25.17 19.71 -2.70
CA ILE A 104 -26.45 19.42 -3.34
C ILE A 104 -26.80 20.51 -4.36
N ALA A 105 -26.77 21.78 -3.95
CA ALA A 105 -27.10 22.90 -4.82
C ALA A 105 -26.16 23.00 -6.04
N LEU A 106 -24.86 22.78 -5.84
CA LEU A 106 -23.88 22.82 -6.91
C LEU A 106 -24.01 21.62 -7.87
N ASN A 107 -24.30 20.41 -7.37
CA ASN A 107 -24.59 19.25 -8.24
C ASN A 107 -25.83 19.51 -9.09
N GLU A 108 -26.91 20.06 -8.51
CA GLU A 108 -28.12 20.41 -9.26
C GLU A 108 -27.85 21.46 -10.36
N ALA A 109 -27.06 22.49 -10.04
CA ALA A 109 -26.65 23.51 -11.01
C ALA A 109 -25.78 22.91 -12.13
N TYR A 110 -24.87 22.00 -11.77
CA TYR A 110 -23.98 21.32 -12.70
C TYR A 110 -24.76 20.42 -13.67
N GLU A 111 -25.60 19.54 -13.14
CA GLU A 111 -26.41 18.61 -13.92
C GLU A 111 -27.40 19.36 -14.83
N SER A 112 -28.00 20.46 -14.34
CA SER A 112 -28.87 21.31 -15.15
C SER A 112 -28.15 21.99 -16.32
N ARG A 113 -26.86 22.33 -16.15
CA ARG A 113 -26.04 22.98 -17.17
C ARG A 113 -25.50 22.00 -18.20
N PHE A 114 -24.96 20.87 -17.74
CA PHE A 114 -24.17 19.96 -18.58
C PHE A 114 -24.93 18.70 -19.01
N GLY A 115 -25.94 18.28 -18.26
CA GLY A 115 -26.77 17.13 -18.57
C GLY A 115 -26.17 15.77 -18.19
N PHE A 116 -25.17 15.77 -17.31
CA PHE A 116 -24.53 14.58 -16.74
C PHE A 116 -24.02 14.89 -15.32
N ARG A 117 -23.79 13.85 -14.50
CA ARG A 117 -23.27 13.99 -13.13
C ARG A 117 -21.87 14.60 -13.08
N PHE A 118 -21.61 15.34 -12.00
CA PHE A 118 -20.27 15.79 -11.69
C PHE A 118 -19.43 14.63 -11.16
N VAL A 119 -18.40 14.26 -11.92
CA VAL A 119 -17.39 13.27 -11.54
C VAL A 119 -16.05 13.95 -11.46
N VAL A 120 -15.32 13.76 -10.36
CA VAL A 120 -13.97 14.31 -10.16
C VAL A 120 -13.13 13.36 -9.34
N PHE A 121 -11.87 13.16 -9.73
CA PHE A 121 -10.93 12.37 -8.94
C PHE A 121 -10.45 13.20 -7.75
N VAL A 122 -10.90 12.83 -6.55
CA VAL A 122 -10.65 13.62 -5.34
C VAL A 122 -9.32 13.28 -4.65
N ALA A 123 -8.71 12.13 -4.95
CA ALA A 123 -7.42 11.71 -4.39
C ALA A 123 -7.32 11.86 -2.85
N GLY A 124 -8.40 11.58 -2.12
CA GLY A 124 -8.47 11.73 -0.66
C GLY A 124 -8.67 13.17 -0.15
N ARG A 125 -8.98 14.14 -1.02
CA ARG A 125 -9.34 15.50 -0.61
C ARG A 125 -10.63 15.52 0.22
N PRO A 126 -10.71 16.33 1.28
CA PRO A 126 -11.95 16.47 2.04
C PRO A 126 -13.05 17.13 1.17
N ARG A 127 -14.31 16.80 1.46
CA ARG A 127 -15.48 17.29 0.70
C ARG A 127 -15.52 18.82 0.52
N VAL A 128 -15.06 19.58 1.52
CA VAL A 128 -14.99 21.05 1.45
C VAL A 128 -14.05 21.55 0.34
N ASP A 129 -12.99 20.81 0.02
CA ASP A 129 -12.03 21.17 -1.04
C ASP A 129 -12.59 20.88 -2.44
N ILE A 130 -13.72 20.17 -2.53
CA ILE A 130 -14.39 19.89 -3.80
C ILE A 130 -15.31 21.02 -4.23
N ILE A 131 -15.83 21.81 -3.30
CA ILE A 131 -16.69 22.96 -3.61
C ILE A 131 -16.00 23.91 -4.62
N PRO A 132 -14.76 24.38 -4.39
CA PRO A 132 -14.08 25.25 -5.37
C PRO A 132 -13.81 24.58 -6.72
N LEU A 133 -13.68 23.24 -6.77
CA LEU A 133 -13.51 22.51 -8.03
C LEU A 133 -14.82 22.55 -8.83
N LEU A 134 -15.94 22.22 -8.17
CA LEU A 134 -17.27 22.21 -8.77
C LEU A 134 -17.70 23.61 -9.25
N GLU A 135 -17.41 24.66 -8.46
CA GLU A 135 -17.63 26.05 -8.85
C GLU A 135 -16.82 26.47 -10.10
N ARG A 136 -15.58 25.99 -10.22
CA ARG A 136 -14.75 26.25 -11.41
C ARG A 136 -15.28 25.50 -12.62
N SER A 137 -15.66 24.24 -12.46
CA SER A 137 -16.28 23.41 -13.49
C SER A 137 -17.54 24.06 -14.07
N LEU A 138 -18.36 24.71 -13.23
CA LEU A 138 -19.52 25.48 -13.70
C LEU A 138 -19.19 26.63 -14.66
N ARG A 139 -17.92 27.01 -14.82
CA ARG A 139 -17.48 28.05 -15.76
C ARG A 139 -16.91 27.46 -17.06
N ALA A 140 -16.69 26.15 -17.12
CA ALA A 140 -16.10 25.46 -18.26
C ALA A 140 -17.08 25.33 -19.45
N ASP A 141 -16.51 25.07 -20.62
CA ASP A 141 -17.25 24.58 -21.78
C ASP A 141 -17.79 23.16 -21.54
N ARG A 142 -18.93 22.81 -22.15
CA ARG A 142 -19.56 21.51 -21.94
C ARG A 142 -18.70 20.36 -22.48
N ASP A 143 -18.07 20.52 -23.63
CA ASP A 143 -17.27 19.44 -24.22
C ASP A 143 -15.95 19.26 -23.47
N GLU A 144 -15.36 20.37 -23.00
CA GLU A 144 -14.20 20.32 -22.09
C GLU A 144 -14.54 19.58 -20.79
N GLU A 145 -15.69 19.90 -20.20
CA GLU A 145 -16.11 19.30 -18.94
C GLU A 145 -16.46 17.82 -19.07
N LEU A 146 -17.07 17.43 -20.19
CA LEU A 146 -17.34 16.03 -20.52
C LEU A 146 -16.04 15.23 -20.63
N ARG A 147 -15.03 15.74 -21.36
CA ARG A 147 -13.71 15.09 -21.46
C ARG A 147 -13.02 14.97 -20.11
N ARG A 148 -13.04 16.03 -19.30
CA ARG A 148 -12.46 16.03 -17.95
C ARG A 148 -13.13 14.98 -17.06
N ALA A 149 -14.46 14.92 -17.04
CA ALA A 149 -15.20 13.96 -16.23
C ALA A 149 -14.89 12.50 -16.63
N LEU A 150 -14.74 12.24 -17.94
CA LEU A 150 -14.33 10.93 -18.47
C LEU A 150 -12.88 10.57 -18.15
N ASP A 151 -11.99 11.55 -18.03
CA ASP A 151 -10.63 11.29 -17.55
C ASP A 151 -10.61 10.95 -16.06
N ASP A 152 -11.40 11.68 -15.28
CA ASP A 152 -11.48 11.50 -13.83
C ASP A 152 -12.12 10.18 -13.45
N ILE A 153 -13.14 9.69 -14.18
CA ILE A 153 -13.71 8.36 -13.89
C ILE A 153 -12.70 7.23 -14.14
N VAL A 154 -11.79 7.39 -15.11
CA VAL A 154 -10.70 6.43 -15.36
C VAL A 154 -9.63 6.52 -14.27
N LEU A 155 -9.32 7.72 -13.77
CA LEU A 155 -8.42 7.89 -12.63
C LEU A 155 -8.99 7.26 -11.35
N ILE A 156 -10.29 7.43 -11.10
CA ILE A 156 -11.00 6.77 -10.00
C ILE A 156 -10.90 5.24 -10.14
N ALA A 157 -11.15 4.69 -11.34
CA ALA A 157 -11.02 3.26 -11.59
C ALA A 157 -9.58 2.74 -11.35
N ARG A 158 -8.56 3.51 -11.71
CA ARG A 158 -7.14 3.21 -11.44
C ARG A 158 -6.84 3.18 -9.94
N ASP A 159 -7.32 4.17 -9.20
CA ASP A 159 -7.14 4.28 -7.75
C ASP A 159 -7.87 3.14 -6.99
N ARG A 160 -9.09 2.80 -7.43
CA ARG A 160 -9.82 1.61 -6.96
C ARG A 160 -9.00 0.34 -7.17
N MET A 161 -8.42 0.15 -8.35
CA MET A 161 -7.62 -1.04 -8.65
C MET A 161 -6.39 -1.13 -7.75
N ALA A 162 -5.69 -0.01 -7.54
CA ALA A 162 -4.56 0.06 -6.62
C ALA A 162 -4.99 -0.28 -5.18
N THR A 163 -6.12 0.28 -4.72
CA THR A 163 -6.69 0.00 -3.40
C THR A 163 -7.07 -1.47 -3.24
N LEU A 164 -7.70 -2.08 -4.25
CA LEU A 164 -8.11 -3.49 -4.22
C LEU A 164 -6.91 -4.47 -4.26
N ARG A 165 -5.83 -4.10 -4.95
CA ARG A 165 -4.58 -4.87 -4.95
C ARG A 165 -3.81 -4.78 -3.63
N GLY A 166 -4.10 -3.76 -2.83
CA GLY A 166 -3.27 -3.44 -1.68
C GLY A 166 -1.91 -2.89 -2.10
N PRO A 167 -0.99 -2.69 -1.14
CA PRO A 167 0.39 -2.34 -1.46
C PRO A 167 0.99 -3.41 -2.39
N HIS A 168 1.80 -2.99 -3.36
CA HIS A 168 2.48 -3.92 -4.26
C HIS A 168 3.23 -4.97 -3.41
N ALA A 169 3.10 -6.26 -3.73
CA ALA A 169 3.89 -7.28 -3.06
C ALA A 169 5.37 -6.93 -3.26
N LEU A 170 6.02 -6.55 -2.16
CA LEU A 170 7.41 -6.15 -2.18
C LEU A 170 8.24 -7.37 -2.63
N PRO A 171 9.30 -7.19 -3.45
CA PRO A 171 10.30 -8.22 -3.67
C PRO A 171 10.71 -8.85 -2.34
N GLU A 172 10.95 -10.15 -2.32
CA GLU A 172 11.29 -10.87 -1.08
C GLU A 172 12.47 -10.21 -0.35
N GLU A 173 13.46 -9.76 -1.12
CA GLU A 173 14.65 -9.08 -0.61
C GLU A 173 14.29 -7.76 0.09
N LEU A 174 13.31 -7.02 -0.41
CA LEU A 174 12.85 -5.77 0.20
C LEU A 174 11.93 -6.02 1.39
N ARG A 175 11.17 -7.14 1.41
CA ARG A 175 10.42 -7.59 2.59
C ARG A 175 11.36 -7.95 3.74
N GLU A 176 12.43 -8.69 3.46
CA GLU A 176 13.46 -9.01 4.44
C GLU A 176 14.11 -7.76 5.02
N VAL A 177 14.50 -6.80 4.19
CA VAL A 177 15.11 -5.54 4.67
C VAL A 177 14.14 -4.75 5.55
N LEU A 178 12.88 -4.63 5.15
CA LEU A 178 11.83 -4.01 5.96
C LEU A 178 11.64 -4.72 7.29
N ALA A 179 11.49 -6.05 7.29
CA ALA A 179 11.34 -6.83 8.51
C ALA A 179 12.54 -6.64 9.46
N LEU A 180 13.76 -6.62 8.93
CA LEU A 180 14.98 -6.44 9.70
C LEU A 180 15.13 -5.03 10.29
N GLU A 181 14.91 -3.96 9.51
CA GLU A 181 15.00 -2.57 10.00
C GLU A 181 13.94 -2.29 11.06
N THR A 182 12.72 -2.78 10.84
CA THR A 182 11.61 -2.58 11.76
C THR A 182 11.82 -3.38 13.05
N SER A 183 12.29 -4.62 12.95
CA SER A 183 12.62 -5.47 14.10
C SER A 183 13.73 -4.85 14.97
N ARG A 184 14.76 -4.25 14.36
CA ARG A 184 15.82 -3.55 15.11
C ARG A 184 15.27 -2.43 15.99
N TRP A 185 14.33 -1.65 15.46
CA TRP A 185 13.68 -0.60 16.26
C TRP A 185 12.81 -1.19 17.38
N MET A 186 12.02 -2.22 17.08
CA MET A 186 11.12 -2.84 18.06
C MET A 186 11.84 -3.39 19.31
N ILE A 187 13.06 -3.88 19.16
CA ILE A 187 13.88 -4.39 20.28
C ILE A 187 14.88 -3.36 20.82
N GLY A 188 14.90 -2.14 20.27
CA GLY A 188 15.79 -1.05 20.71
C GLY A 188 17.23 -1.13 20.21
N GLU A 189 17.55 -1.95 19.20
CA GLU A 189 18.85 -1.88 18.48
C GLU A 189 18.97 -0.61 17.62
N SER A 190 17.85 -0.01 17.21
CA SER A 190 17.79 1.27 16.51
C SER A 190 16.90 2.23 17.25
N ASP A 191 17.33 3.50 17.33
CA ASP A 191 16.45 4.59 17.75
C ASP A 191 15.50 5.01 16.62
N ARG A 192 14.54 5.87 16.97
CA ARG A 192 13.64 6.56 16.03
C ARG A 192 14.35 7.12 14.81
N ASP A 193 15.45 7.85 15.02
CA ASP A 193 16.14 8.53 13.91
C ASP A 193 16.79 7.52 12.96
N GLY A 194 17.25 6.38 13.49
CA GLY A 194 17.72 5.24 12.70
C GLY A 194 16.60 4.61 11.88
N LEU A 195 15.41 4.45 12.44
CA LEU A 195 14.25 3.94 11.72
C LEU A 195 13.80 4.89 10.58
N ILE A 196 13.81 6.20 10.81
CA ILE A 196 13.50 7.21 9.78
C ILE A 196 14.55 7.16 8.65
N ARG A 197 15.85 7.07 8.98
CA ARG A 197 16.91 6.92 7.98
C ARG A 197 16.76 5.64 7.15
N ALA A 198 16.36 4.54 7.78
CA ALA A 198 16.07 3.30 7.07
C ALA A 198 14.90 3.49 6.09
N ALA A 199 13.84 4.19 6.52
CA ALA A 199 12.71 4.52 5.65
C ALA A 199 13.13 5.36 4.43
N HIS A 200 13.98 6.38 4.61
CA HIS A 200 14.52 7.15 3.47
C HIS A 200 15.30 6.28 2.50
N ARG A 201 16.21 5.42 2.99
CA ARG A 201 16.97 4.50 2.10
C ARG A 201 16.05 3.59 1.30
N LEU A 202 15.06 2.98 1.96
CA LEU A 202 14.14 2.05 1.31
C LEU A 202 13.32 2.74 0.20
N ILE A 203 12.88 3.97 0.44
CA ILE A 203 12.21 4.79 -0.58
C ILE A 203 13.16 5.08 -1.76
N GLU A 204 14.41 5.44 -1.48
CA GLU A 204 15.44 5.68 -2.51
C GLU A 204 15.76 4.43 -3.34
N GLU A 205 15.65 3.25 -2.74
CA GLU A 205 15.79 1.94 -3.40
C GLU A 205 14.53 1.53 -4.19
N GLY A 206 13.49 2.38 -4.23
CA GLY A 206 12.28 2.19 -5.03
C GLY A 206 11.13 1.50 -4.31
N VAL A 207 11.17 1.39 -2.98
CA VAL A 207 10.06 0.83 -2.19
C VAL A 207 8.89 1.81 -2.15
N GLU A 208 7.81 1.47 -2.85
CA GLU A 208 6.54 2.20 -2.80
C GLU A 208 5.65 1.68 -1.65
N SER A 209 5.69 2.37 -0.51
CA SER A 209 4.84 2.06 0.66
C SER A 209 4.34 3.35 1.32
N ARG A 210 3.03 3.44 1.55
CA ARG A 210 2.40 4.61 2.17
C ARG A 210 2.76 4.74 3.66
N PRO A 211 2.78 3.66 4.47
CA PRO A 211 3.35 3.69 5.82
C PRO A 211 4.83 4.12 5.82
N LEU A 212 5.63 3.66 4.86
CA LEU A 212 7.05 4.04 4.76
C LEU A 212 7.22 5.53 4.48
N LEU A 213 6.42 6.10 3.57
CA LEU A 213 6.38 7.55 3.33
C LEU A 213 5.91 8.32 4.57
N THR A 214 4.92 7.78 5.29
CA THR A 214 4.43 8.41 6.53
C THR A 214 5.52 8.43 7.60
N LEU A 215 6.25 7.32 7.76
CA LEU A 215 7.39 7.18 8.67
C LEU A 215 8.54 8.13 8.28
N SER A 216 8.83 8.26 6.99
CA SER A 216 9.93 9.11 6.49
C SER A 216 9.70 10.60 6.70
N LEU A 217 8.44 11.01 6.89
CA LEU A 217 8.02 12.39 7.19
C LEU A 217 7.85 12.64 8.70
N ALA A 218 8.04 11.64 9.56
CA ALA A 218 7.76 11.69 11.00
C ALA A 218 8.81 12.48 11.83
N ASN A 219 9.42 13.52 11.25
CA ASN A 219 10.57 14.25 11.82
C ASN A 219 10.30 14.95 13.16
N GLN A 220 9.06 15.21 13.54
CA GLN A 220 8.68 15.81 14.84
C GLN A 220 7.77 14.91 15.70
N THR A 221 7.54 13.68 15.25
CA THR A 221 6.66 12.70 15.91
C THR A 221 7.35 12.09 17.12
N GLU A 222 6.65 11.91 18.25
CA GLU A 222 7.19 11.18 19.41
C GLU A 222 7.35 9.69 19.10
N GLU A 223 8.28 9.01 19.77
CA GLU A 223 8.57 7.59 19.50
C GLU A 223 7.36 6.67 19.74
N SER A 224 6.50 7.02 20.71
CA SER A 224 5.24 6.30 20.98
C SER A 224 4.26 6.30 19.82
N ASP A 225 4.34 7.31 18.94
CA ASP A 225 3.41 7.49 17.82
C ASP A 225 3.88 6.75 16.56
N LEU A 226 5.06 6.13 16.59
CA LEU A 226 5.58 5.32 15.48
C LEU A 226 4.99 3.91 15.44
N ALA A 227 4.61 3.36 16.59
CA ALA A 227 4.11 1.98 16.70
C ALA A 227 2.92 1.68 15.75
N PRO A 228 1.90 2.55 15.61
CA PRO A 228 0.81 2.31 14.67
C PRO A 228 1.21 2.44 13.19
N ILE A 229 2.29 3.16 12.87
CA ILE A 229 2.83 3.27 11.51
C ILE A 229 3.59 1.98 11.18
N VAL A 230 4.42 1.53 12.12
CA VAL A 230 5.17 0.27 12.04
C VAL A 230 4.25 -0.94 11.93
N ALA A 231 3.18 -1.02 12.74
CA ALA A 231 2.23 -2.13 12.65
C ALA A 231 1.56 -2.23 11.28
N ARG A 232 1.25 -1.09 10.66
CA ARG A 232 0.74 -1.05 9.28
C ARG A 232 1.78 -1.51 8.29
N LEU A 233 3.02 -1.04 8.41
CA LEU A 233 4.13 -1.46 7.55
C LEU A 233 4.36 -2.98 7.61
N MET A 234 4.32 -3.59 8.80
CA MET A 234 4.49 -5.04 8.96
C MET A 234 3.33 -5.83 8.35
N SER A 235 2.10 -5.33 8.46
CA SER A 235 0.94 -5.93 7.78
C SER A 235 1.07 -5.89 6.26
N GLU A 236 1.68 -4.86 5.66
CA GLU A 236 1.91 -4.80 4.20
C GLU A 236 2.83 -5.92 3.69
N ILE A 237 3.71 -6.45 4.54
CA ILE A 237 4.62 -7.55 4.19
C ILE A 237 4.15 -8.92 4.70
N GLY A 238 2.88 -9.03 5.13
CA GLY A 238 2.28 -10.27 5.60
C GLY A 238 2.72 -10.71 7.00
N LEU A 239 3.33 -9.81 7.77
CA LEU A 239 3.74 -10.04 9.17
C LEU A 239 2.74 -9.37 10.11
N GLU A 240 1.51 -9.87 10.06
CA GLU A 240 0.43 -9.46 10.95
C GLU A 240 0.73 -9.91 12.38
N GLU A 241 0.34 -9.11 13.37
CA GLU A 241 0.58 -9.39 14.80
C GLU A 241 2.06 -9.55 15.20
N TRP A 242 2.99 -9.06 14.36
CA TRP A 242 4.43 -9.13 14.63
C TRP A 242 4.82 -8.44 15.94
N ASP A 243 5.47 -9.18 16.85
CA ASP A 243 5.84 -8.72 18.19
C ASP A 243 7.35 -8.65 18.43
N ALA A 244 7.73 -8.17 19.63
CA ALA A 244 9.14 -8.01 19.99
C ALA A 244 9.89 -9.35 20.15
N ALA A 245 9.20 -10.45 20.48
CA ALA A 245 9.82 -11.76 20.61
C ALA A 245 10.15 -12.34 19.22
N GLN A 246 9.22 -12.24 18.27
CA GLN A 246 9.42 -12.61 16.87
C GLN A 246 10.50 -11.75 16.20
N ALA A 247 10.51 -10.44 16.48
CA ALA A 247 11.57 -9.53 16.04
C ALA A 247 12.96 -9.99 16.54
N GLY A 248 13.06 -10.37 17.81
CA GLY A 248 14.29 -10.91 18.40
C GLY A 248 14.76 -12.22 17.75
N GLN A 249 13.83 -13.13 17.46
CA GLN A 249 14.12 -14.40 16.77
C GLN A 249 14.65 -14.16 15.35
N LEU A 250 13.99 -13.29 14.56
CA LEU A 250 14.44 -12.94 13.21
C LEU A 250 15.87 -12.39 13.21
N LEU A 251 16.18 -11.49 14.15
CA LEU A 251 17.52 -10.90 14.27
C LEU A 251 18.56 -11.93 14.72
N ALA A 252 18.18 -12.89 15.57
CA ALA A 252 19.04 -14.01 15.94
C ALA A 252 19.34 -14.94 14.76
N LEU A 253 18.33 -15.30 13.96
CA LEU A 253 18.51 -16.08 12.74
C LEU A 253 19.42 -15.36 11.74
N HIS A 254 19.20 -14.05 11.53
CA HIS A 254 20.03 -13.25 10.64
C HIS A 254 21.50 -13.17 11.12
N ALA A 255 21.72 -13.07 12.43
CA ALA A 255 23.05 -13.12 13.03
C ALA A 255 23.70 -14.51 12.87
N ALA A 256 22.93 -15.59 13.07
CA ALA A 256 23.39 -16.96 12.86
C ALA A 256 23.78 -17.20 11.39
N ALA A 257 22.95 -16.78 10.43
CA ALA A 257 23.24 -16.83 9.01
C ALA A 257 24.55 -16.10 8.67
N SER A 258 24.80 -14.94 9.29
CA SER A 258 26.03 -14.17 9.12
C SER A 258 27.27 -14.89 9.65
N ILE A 259 27.15 -15.65 10.75
CA ILE A 259 28.23 -16.51 11.28
C ILE A 259 28.52 -17.65 10.30
N VAL A 260 27.47 -18.35 9.83
CA VAL A 260 27.56 -19.49 8.92
C VAL A 260 28.17 -19.09 7.59
N GLY A 261 27.72 -17.96 7.02
CA GLY A 261 28.24 -17.40 5.77
C GLY A 261 29.64 -16.77 5.88
N GLY A 262 30.21 -16.68 7.09
CA GLY A 262 31.53 -16.08 7.31
C GLY A 262 31.57 -14.56 7.16
N VAL A 263 30.41 -13.90 7.17
CA VAL A 263 30.28 -12.43 7.11
C VAL A 263 30.64 -11.80 8.46
N SER A 264 30.25 -12.45 9.56
CA SER A 264 30.54 -12.01 10.93
C SER A 264 31.55 -12.93 11.62
N GLN A 265 32.34 -12.36 12.54
CA GLN A 265 33.13 -13.18 13.46
C GLN A 265 32.18 -13.98 14.37
N PRO A 266 32.48 -15.25 14.70
CA PRO A 266 31.60 -16.09 15.50
C PRO A 266 31.15 -15.41 16.80
N ILE A 267 32.10 -14.84 17.55
CA ILE A 267 31.80 -14.19 18.83
C ILE A 267 30.90 -12.95 18.69
N ASP A 268 31.08 -12.14 17.64
CA ASP A 268 30.28 -10.93 17.45
C ASP A 268 28.83 -11.30 17.09
N GLY A 269 28.65 -12.31 16.25
CA GLY A 269 27.33 -12.87 15.97
C GLY A 269 26.69 -13.50 17.22
N ALA A 270 27.46 -14.28 18.00
CA ALA A 270 26.96 -14.91 19.23
C ALA A 270 26.51 -13.88 20.28
N ARG A 271 27.27 -12.79 20.43
CA ARG A 271 26.88 -11.67 21.31
C ARG A 271 25.58 -11.03 20.85
N ARG A 272 25.42 -10.81 19.55
CA ARG A 272 24.17 -10.28 19.00
C ARG A 272 23.01 -11.22 19.30
N ILE A 273 23.12 -12.51 18.98
CA ILE A 273 22.09 -13.53 19.27
C ILE A 273 21.71 -13.52 20.75
N ALA A 274 22.68 -13.52 21.66
CA ALA A 274 22.45 -13.50 23.10
C ALA A 274 21.75 -12.22 23.60
N SER A 275 21.92 -11.09 22.88
CA SER A 275 21.32 -9.79 23.23
C SER A 275 19.90 -9.60 22.71
N VAL A 276 19.58 -10.19 21.55
CA VAL A 276 18.28 -10.00 20.87
C VAL A 276 17.30 -11.15 21.12
N SER A 277 17.78 -12.29 21.65
CA SER A 277 16.97 -13.47 21.91
C SER A 277 17.15 -14.00 23.32
N ASP A 278 16.26 -14.91 23.71
CA ASP A 278 16.31 -15.60 25.00
C ASP A 278 17.20 -16.84 25.04
N SER A 279 18.07 -17.05 24.05
CA SER A 279 18.90 -18.26 23.96
C SER A 279 19.87 -18.41 25.14
N PRO A 280 19.67 -19.41 26.03
CA PRO A 280 20.59 -19.66 27.15
C PRO A 280 21.93 -20.22 26.67
N GLU A 281 21.93 -20.94 25.55
CA GLU A 281 23.13 -21.54 24.96
C GLU A 281 24.12 -20.47 24.48
N PHE A 282 23.67 -19.52 23.67
CA PHE A 282 24.53 -18.46 23.16
C PHE A 282 25.05 -17.55 24.30
N ARG A 283 24.25 -17.31 25.35
CA ARG A 283 24.70 -16.58 26.54
C ARG A 283 25.85 -17.31 27.26
N GLU A 284 25.77 -18.64 27.37
CA GLU A 284 26.83 -19.44 27.99
C GLU A 284 28.09 -19.51 27.12
N LEU A 285 27.94 -19.64 25.80
CA LEU A 285 29.06 -19.62 24.85
C LEU A 285 29.83 -18.29 24.92
N VAL A 286 29.11 -17.16 24.91
CA VAL A 286 29.71 -15.82 25.06
C VAL A 286 30.43 -15.71 26.40
N ARG A 287 29.80 -16.14 27.49
CA ARG A 287 30.40 -16.10 28.83
C ARG A 287 31.70 -16.90 28.90
N ARG A 288 31.73 -18.11 28.33
CA ARG A 288 32.94 -18.96 28.27
C ARG A 288 34.04 -18.30 27.45
N TRP A 289 33.67 -17.68 26.32
CA TRP A 289 34.62 -17.00 25.42
C TRP A 289 35.28 -15.77 26.05
N ASP A 290 34.52 -15.01 26.84
CA ASP A 290 35.03 -13.85 27.56
C ASP A 290 35.98 -14.23 28.70
N LEU A 291 35.78 -15.40 29.31
CA LEU A 291 36.56 -15.87 30.48
C LEU A 291 37.85 -16.61 30.13
N ASP A 292 37.88 -17.35 29.02
CA ASP A 292 39.01 -18.22 28.67
C ASP A 292 39.61 -17.83 27.30
N VAL A 293 40.72 -17.09 27.34
CA VAL A 293 41.41 -16.60 26.14
C VAL A 293 42.04 -17.75 25.34
N ASP A 294 42.51 -18.80 26.01
CA ASP A 294 43.20 -19.92 25.37
C ASP A 294 42.21 -20.87 24.67
N ALA A 295 40.97 -20.92 25.15
CA ALA A 295 39.90 -21.74 24.56
C ALA A 295 39.15 -21.09 23.39
N ARG A 296 39.40 -19.80 23.07
CA ARG A 296 38.63 -19.05 22.06
C ARG A 296 38.54 -19.71 20.70
N GLY A 297 39.64 -20.30 20.21
CA GLY A 297 39.65 -20.99 18.93
C GLY A 297 38.73 -22.21 18.88
N GLY A 298 38.59 -22.94 20.00
CA GLY A 298 37.63 -24.04 20.11
C GLY A 298 36.19 -23.55 20.27
N LEU A 299 36.00 -22.49 21.06
CA LEU A 299 34.69 -21.87 21.26
C LEU A 299 34.12 -21.24 20.00
N ASP A 300 34.97 -20.67 19.13
CA ASP A 300 34.54 -20.17 17.82
C ASP A 300 33.98 -21.29 16.93
N VAL A 301 34.49 -22.52 17.06
CA VAL A 301 33.96 -23.70 16.37
C VAL A 301 32.62 -24.11 16.98
N GLU A 302 32.52 -24.18 18.31
CA GLU A 302 31.25 -24.47 19.02
C GLU A 302 30.15 -23.47 18.64
N ILE A 303 30.48 -22.16 18.59
CA ILE A 303 29.56 -21.10 18.18
C ILE A 303 29.08 -21.31 16.74
N ARG A 304 29.97 -21.67 15.82
CA ARG A 304 29.57 -21.97 14.42
C ARG A 304 28.62 -23.16 14.35
N THR A 305 28.86 -24.20 15.14
CA THR A 305 27.97 -25.37 15.21
C THR A 305 26.59 -24.97 15.73
N ALA A 306 26.52 -24.26 16.86
CA ALA A 306 25.25 -23.77 17.41
C ALA A 306 24.51 -22.83 16.44
N ALA A 307 25.24 -22.00 15.68
CA ALA A 307 24.64 -21.14 14.65
C ALA A 307 24.06 -21.94 13.47
N VAL A 308 24.70 -23.05 13.07
CA VAL A 308 24.14 -23.96 12.05
C VAL A 308 22.89 -24.66 12.57
N GLU A 309 22.87 -25.08 13.83
CA GLU A 309 21.70 -25.70 14.46
C GLU A 309 20.53 -24.71 14.53
N LEU A 310 20.77 -23.51 15.07
CA LEU A 310 19.76 -22.44 15.14
C LEU A 310 19.21 -22.06 13.75
N PHE A 311 20.07 -22.00 12.72
CA PHE A 311 19.66 -21.66 11.35
C PHE A 311 19.01 -22.84 10.59
N GLY A 312 19.33 -24.08 10.98
CA GLY A 312 18.90 -25.30 10.30
C GLY A 312 17.65 -25.96 10.88
N GLU A 313 17.28 -25.65 12.13
CA GLU A 313 16.07 -26.16 12.78
C GLU A 313 14.77 -25.43 12.34
N GLU A 314 14.87 -24.26 11.69
CA GLU A 314 13.72 -23.39 11.35
C GLU A 314 13.46 -23.20 9.84
N GLN A 315 13.95 -24.09 8.96
CA GLN A 315 13.61 -24.11 7.52
C GLN A 315 12.32 -24.87 7.21
#